data_AF-A0A1F9L4B1-F1
#
_entry.id   AF-A0A1F9L4B1-F1
#
_cell.length_a   1.000
_cell.length_b   1.000
_cell.length_c   1.000
_cell.angle_alpha   90.00
_cell.angle_beta   90.00
_cell.angle_gamma   90.00
#
_symmetry.space_group_name_H-M   'P 1'
#
loop_
_entity.id
_entity.type
_entity.pdbx_description
1 polymer ?
#
loop_
_entity_poly.entity_id
_entity_poly.type
_entity_poly.pdbx_seq_one_letter_code
_entity_poly.pdbx_strand_id
1 'polypeptide(L)'
;MAAKNKIDVMNELLKGFAEETTPEALSMAKLIHCLEDAAPAKNPAKKPPSPPSPKKSREDRKKKSTHYLSKEIFADLDEAQDKINELVRQRTKSRVSKSLIVDQALRMILHEFEEKGEKSRLTKEIIKGLHRK
;
A
#
# COMPACT_ATOMS: atom_id res chain seq x y z
N MET A 1 31.36 4.30 57.54
CA MET A 1 30.27 5.09 56.92
C MET A 1 30.45 4.99 55.41
N ALA A 2 29.75 4.06 54.74
CA ALA A 2 29.96 3.77 53.32
C ALA A 2 28.81 4.38 52.49
N ALA A 3 29.12 5.42 51.73
CA ALA A 3 28.19 5.99 50.75
C ALA A 3 28.32 5.20 49.44
N LYS A 4 27.26 4.48 49.04
CA LYS A 4 27.16 3.80 47.75
C LYS A 4 26.94 4.86 46.66
N ASN A 5 27.95 5.09 45.83
CA ASN A 5 27.80 5.84 44.58
C ASN A 5 26.81 5.11 43.67
N LYS A 6 25.69 5.76 43.35
CA LYS A 6 24.74 5.28 42.34
C LYS A 6 25.32 5.63 40.97
N ILE A 7 25.67 4.62 40.20
CA ILE A 7 26.02 4.78 38.78
C ILE A 7 24.73 5.21 38.09
N ASP A 8 24.73 6.42 37.53
CA ASP A 8 23.60 6.96 36.78
C ASP A 8 23.61 6.37 35.37
N VAL A 9 22.94 5.21 35.25
CA VAL A 9 22.81 4.43 34.02
C VAL A 9 22.24 5.26 32.87
N MET A 10 21.42 6.27 33.17
CA MET A 10 20.84 7.15 32.15
C MET A 10 21.89 8.12 31.60
N ASN A 11 22.75 8.67 32.46
CA ASN A 11 23.88 9.50 32.02
C ASN A 11 24.93 8.70 31.23
N GLU A 12 25.11 7.42 31.56
CA GLU A 12 26.03 6.53 30.86
C GLU A 12 25.53 6.18 29.45
N LEU A 13 24.22 5.91 29.30
CA LEU A 13 23.60 5.67 27.99
C LEU A 13 23.54 6.94 27.11
N LEU A 14 23.27 8.11 27.71
CA LEU A 14 23.24 9.37 26.96
C LEU A 14 24.63 9.85 26.51
N LYS A 15 25.70 9.45 27.21
CA LYS A 15 27.07 9.81 26.82
C LYS A 15 27.55 9.09 25.57
N GLY A 16 26.88 8.02 25.15
CA GLY A 16 27.21 7.25 23.96
C GLY A 16 28.56 6.56 24.13
N PHE A 17 28.67 5.31 23.70
CA PHE A 17 29.97 4.71 23.46
C PHE A 17 30.70 5.60 22.44
N ALA A 18 31.71 6.32 22.90
CA ALA A 18 32.55 7.18 22.09
C ALA A 18 33.63 6.35 21.40
N GLU A 19 33.27 5.26 20.74
CA GLU A 19 34.15 4.44 19.90
C GLU A 19 33.24 3.71 18.88
N GLU A 20 33.43 3.76 17.57
CA GLU A 20 34.54 4.19 16.73
C GLU A 20 33.92 4.88 15.51
N THR A 21 34.54 5.94 15.00
CA THR A 21 34.16 6.48 13.70
C THR A 21 34.53 5.43 12.64
N THR A 22 33.58 4.56 12.30
CA THR A 22 33.78 3.56 11.26
C THR A 22 34.10 4.27 9.94
N PRO A 23 34.95 3.68 9.07
CA PRO A 23 35.27 4.27 7.76
C PRO A 23 34.02 4.52 6.91
N GLU A 24 32.95 3.76 7.16
CA GLU A 24 31.63 3.92 6.55
C GLU A 24 30.92 5.21 7.02
N ALA A 25 30.99 5.54 8.32
CA ALA A 25 30.42 6.78 8.85
C ALA A 25 31.13 8.03 8.28
N LEU A 26 32.45 7.95 8.07
CA LEU A 26 33.22 9.00 7.40
C LEU A 26 32.88 9.12 5.90
N SER A 27 32.62 7.99 5.23
CA SER A 27 32.20 7.98 3.82
C SER A 27 30.83 8.65 3.64
N MET A 28 29.91 8.40 4.56
CA MET A 28 28.59 9.04 4.58
C MET A 28 28.69 10.54 4.89
N ALA A 29 29.52 10.94 5.87
CA ALA A 29 29.76 12.36 6.17
C ALA A 29 30.37 13.12 4.98
N LYS A 30 31.26 12.49 4.20
CA LYS A 30 31.81 13.09 2.97
C LYS A 30 30.73 13.30 1.89
N LEU A 31 29.80 12.36 1.73
CA LEU A 31 28.69 12.50 0.78
C LEU A 31 27.76 13.66 1.15
N ILE A 32 27.52 13.86 2.45
CA ILE A 32 26.68 14.95 2.96
C ILE A 32 27.34 16.31 2.70
N HIS A 33 28.64 16.45 2.97
CA HIS A 33 29.35 17.70 2.71
C HIS A 33 29.46 18.03 1.21
N CYS A 34 29.63 17.04 0.33
CA CYS A 34 29.61 17.28 -1.13
C CYS A 34 28.26 17.80 -1.65
N LEU A 35 27.16 17.53 -0.95
CA LEU A 35 25.83 18.03 -1.30
C LEU A 35 25.57 19.45 -0.76
N GLU A 36 26.20 19.82 0.36
CA GLU A 36 26.05 21.14 0.98
C GLU A 36 26.93 22.21 0.32
N ASP A 37 28.12 21.84 -0.18
CA ASP A 37 29.01 22.75 -0.92
C ASP A 37 28.55 23.02 -2.37
N ALA A 38 27.47 22.38 -2.82
CA ALA A 38 26.81 22.69 -4.09
C ALA A 38 25.95 23.97 -3.96
N ALA A 39 26.62 25.11 -3.80
CA ALA A 39 26.04 26.43 -3.99
C ALA A 39 25.30 26.52 -5.35
N PRO A 40 24.21 27.29 -5.46
CA PRO A 40 23.33 27.28 -6.62
C PRO A 40 24.07 27.80 -7.87
N ALA A 41 24.39 26.89 -8.79
CA ALA A 41 24.98 27.25 -10.07
C ALA A 41 23.99 28.09 -10.89
N LYS A 42 24.38 29.34 -11.12
CA LYS A 42 23.78 30.29 -12.07
C LYS A 42 23.59 29.64 -13.45
N ASN A 43 22.39 29.82 -13.99
CA ASN A 43 21.90 29.59 -15.36
C ASN A 43 22.89 29.10 -16.43
N PRO A 44 22.50 28.07 -17.20
CA PRO A 44 22.82 27.99 -18.61
C PRO A 44 21.56 28.06 -19.49
N ALA A 45 21.60 29.01 -20.42
CA ALA A 45 20.97 29.05 -21.74
C ALA A 45 19.59 28.36 -21.98
N LYS A 46 18.64 29.19 -22.43
CA LYS A 46 17.33 28.84 -23.01
C LYS A 46 17.38 27.59 -23.92
N LYS A 47 16.75 26.50 -23.47
CA LYS A 47 16.15 25.49 -24.37
C LYS A 47 14.69 25.85 -24.61
N PRO A 48 14.15 25.69 -25.83
CA PRO A 48 12.73 25.97 -26.09
C PRO A 48 11.85 25.04 -25.24
N PRO A 49 10.69 25.51 -24.76
CA PRO A 49 9.81 24.71 -23.91
C PRO A 49 9.32 23.50 -24.71
N SER A 50 9.68 22.31 -24.24
CA SER A 50 9.01 21.07 -24.64
C SER A 50 7.51 21.21 -24.34
N PRO A 51 6.61 20.75 -25.23
CA PRO A 51 5.18 20.83 -24.98
C PRO A 51 4.84 20.14 -23.65
N PRO A 52 3.92 20.71 -22.84
CA PRO A 52 3.53 20.13 -21.58
C PRO A 52 3.02 18.72 -21.85
N SER A 53 3.70 17.73 -21.26
CA SER A 53 3.16 16.38 -21.19
C SER A 53 1.73 16.46 -20.65
N PRO A 54 0.76 15.76 -21.28
CA PRO A 54 -0.62 15.83 -20.82
C PRO A 54 -0.63 15.40 -19.37
N LYS A 55 -0.99 16.34 -18.49
CA LYS A 55 -1.28 16.05 -17.09
C LYS A 55 -2.26 14.90 -17.13
N LYS A 56 -1.83 13.70 -16.73
CA LYS A 56 -2.72 12.56 -16.55
C LYS A 56 -3.92 13.11 -15.80
N SER A 57 -5.08 13.05 -16.44
CA SER A 57 -6.34 13.43 -15.82
C SER A 57 -6.34 12.79 -14.43
N ARG A 58 -6.83 13.54 -13.44
CA ARG A 58 -7.07 12.98 -12.11
C ARG A 58 -8.11 11.88 -12.30
N GLU A 59 -7.68 10.68 -12.69
CA GLU A 59 -8.49 9.47 -12.71
C GLU A 59 -9.17 9.43 -11.36
N ASP A 60 -10.50 9.36 -11.39
CA ASP A 60 -11.37 9.36 -10.23
C ASP A 60 -10.73 8.58 -9.11
N ARG A 61 -10.38 9.28 -8.03
CA ARG A 61 -9.68 8.68 -6.90
C ARG A 61 -10.61 7.62 -6.30
N LYS A 62 -10.40 6.36 -6.70
CA LYS A 62 -11.17 5.22 -6.22
C LYS A 62 -11.20 5.26 -4.69
N LYS A 63 -12.40 5.35 -4.12
CA LYS A 63 -12.58 5.25 -2.67
C LYS A 63 -12.26 3.82 -2.27
N LYS A 64 -11.25 3.65 -1.43
CA LYS A 64 -10.86 2.35 -0.89
C LYS A 64 -11.62 2.12 0.42
N SER A 65 -12.16 0.92 0.57
CA SER A 65 -12.75 0.44 1.83
C SER A 65 -12.28 -0.98 2.07
N THR A 66 -12.07 -1.34 3.33
CA THR A 66 -11.64 -2.67 3.76
C THR A 66 -12.83 -3.42 4.33
N HIS A 67 -13.11 -4.62 3.80
CA HIS A 67 -14.18 -5.49 4.28
C HIS A 67 -13.58 -6.81 4.77
N TYR A 68 -14.14 -7.35 5.84
CA TYR A 68 -13.75 -8.66 6.36
C TYR A 68 -14.43 -9.77 5.57
N LEU A 69 -13.66 -10.78 5.20
CA LEU A 69 -14.13 -12.01 4.58
C LEU A 69 -13.81 -13.18 5.49
N SER A 70 -14.59 -14.26 5.44
CA SER A 70 -14.24 -15.49 6.14
C SER A 70 -12.97 -16.09 5.53
N LYS A 71 -12.26 -16.92 6.31
CA LYS A 71 -11.04 -17.60 5.83
C LYS A 71 -11.34 -18.50 4.62
N GLU A 72 -12.49 -19.17 4.63
CA GLU A 72 -12.98 -20.02 3.54
C GLU A 72 -13.16 -19.21 2.26
N ILE A 73 -13.90 -18.08 2.32
CA ILE A 73 -14.11 -17.22 1.15
C ILE A 73 -12.79 -16.65 0.61
N PHE A 74 -11.83 -16.36 1.50
CA PHE A 74 -10.51 -15.88 1.07
C PHE A 74 -9.73 -16.95 0.29
N ALA A 75 -9.78 -18.21 0.72
CA ALA A 75 -9.17 -19.34 0.01
C ALA A 75 -9.89 -19.62 -1.31
N ASP A 76 -11.22 -19.58 -1.33
CA ASP A 76 -12.01 -19.74 -2.55
C ASP A 76 -11.70 -18.64 -3.59
N LEU A 77 -11.42 -17.41 -3.13
CA LEU A 77 -11.00 -16.32 -4.00
C LEU A 77 -9.62 -16.53 -4.61
N ASP A 78 -8.68 -17.17 -3.89
CA ASP A 78 -7.38 -17.55 -4.45
C ASP A 78 -7.57 -18.59 -5.57
N GLU A 79 -8.31 -19.65 -5.30
CA GLU A 79 -8.58 -20.69 -6.29
C GLU A 79 -9.33 -20.14 -7.51
N ALA A 80 -10.32 -19.27 -7.29
CA ALA A 80 -11.04 -18.60 -8.37
C ALA A 80 -10.12 -17.72 -9.21
N GLN A 81 -9.19 -16.98 -8.58
CA GLN A 81 -8.22 -16.16 -9.30
C GLN A 81 -7.32 -17.00 -10.21
N ASP A 82 -6.83 -18.14 -9.71
CA ASP A 82 -6.00 -19.07 -10.48
C ASP A 82 -6.76 -19.65 -11.67
N LYS A 83 -7.98 -20.13 -11.46
CA LYS A 83 -8.85 -20.64 -12.54
C LYS A 83 -9.14 -19.59 -13.60
N ILE A 84 -9.43 -18.35 -13.20
CA ILE A 84 -9.65 -17.25 -14.16
C ILE A 84 -8.34 -16.97 -14.93
N ASN A 85 -7.19 -17.01 -14.28
CA ASN A 85 -5.89 -16.83 -14.93
C ASN A 85 -5.52 -17.96 -15.89
N GLU A 86 -6.01 -19.18 -15.68
CA GLU A 86 -5.87 -20.28 -16.64
C GLU A 86 -6.70 -20.05 -17.91
N LEU A 87 -7.93 -19.59 -17.74
CA LEU A 87 -8.86 -19.32 -18.85
C LEU A 87 -8.47 -18.09 -19.68
N VAL A 88 -7.80 -17.12 -19.06
CA VAL A 88 -7.44 -15.85 -19.69
C VAL A 88 -6.09 -15.97 -20.42
N ARG A 89 -5.99 -15.39 -21.63
CA ARG A 89 -4.75 -15.37 -22.43
C ARG A 89 -3.57 -14.80 -21.62
N GLN A 90 -2.35 -15.29 -21.87
CA GLN A 90 -1.13 -14.93 -21.11
C GLN A 90 -0.93 -13.41 -20.90
N ARG A 91 -1.28 -12.56 -21.89
CA ARG A 91 -1.14 -11.10 -21.79
C ARG A 91 -2.07 -10.42 -20.78
N THR A 92 -3.13 -11.08 -20.33
CA THR A 92 -4.16 -10.51 -19.46
C THR A 92 -4.18 -11.12 -18.06
N LYS A 93 -3.39 -12.16 -17.80
CA LYS A 93 -3.27 -12.82 -16.50
C LYS A 93 -2.86 -11.85 -15.38
N SER A 94 -1.90 -10.97 -15.65
CA SER A 94 -1.43 -9.97 -14.68
C SER A 94 -2.46 -8.90 -14.30
N ARG A 95 -3.60 -8.84 -15.01
CA ARG A 95 -4.65 -7.84 -14.78
C ARG A 95 -5.79 -8.35 -13.89
N VAL A 96 -5.84 -9.65 -13.61
CA VAL A 96 -6.89 -10.24 -12.77
C VAL A 96 -6.42 -10.18 -11.31
N SER A 97 -6.87 -9.18 -10.56
CA SER A 97 -6.63 -9.07 -9.11
C SER A 97 -7.84 -9.53 -8.30
N LYS A 98 -7.62 -10.00 -7.06
CA LYS A 98 -8.72 -10.29 -6.12
C LYS A 98 -9.70 -9.13 -5.97
N SER A 99 -9.17 -7.91 -5.89
CA SER A 99 -10.00 -6.70 -5.82
C SER A 99 -10.90 -6.50 -7.04
N LEU A 100 -10.42 -6.87 -8.24
CA LEU A 100 -11.22 -6.79 -9.47
C LEU A 100 -12.33 -7.84 -9.47
N ILE A 101 -12.02 -9.08 -9.06
CA ILE A 101 -13.01 -10.16 -8.94
C ILE A 101 -14.12 -9.75 -7.97
N VAL A 102 -13.74 -9.25 -6.78
CA VAL A 102 -14.69 -8.81 -5.76
C VAL A 102 -15.52 -7.62 -6.23
N ASP A 103 -14.91 -6.60 -6.85
CA ASP A 103 -15.64 -5.43 -7.36
C ASP A 103 -16.67 -5.85 -8.42
N GLN A 104 -16.28 -6.71 -9.36
CA GLN A 104 -17.18 -7.18 -10.41
C GLN A 104 -18.31 -8.06 -9.86
N ALA A 105 -18.00 -8.97 -8.93
CA ALA A 105 -19.01 -9.82 -8.30
C ALA A 105 -20.03 -8.99 -7.52
N LEU A 106 -19.58 -8.01 -6.75
CA LEU A 106 -20.47 -7.11 -6.00
C LEU A 106 -21.37 -6.30 -6.93
N ARG A 107 -20.83 -5.75 -8.03
CA ARG A 107 -21.65 -5.03 -9.03
C ARG A 107 -22.73 -5.91 -9.62
N MET A 108 -22.41 -7.15 -9.97
CA MET A 108 -23.39 -8.09 -10.52
C MET A 108 -24.51 -8.39 -9.52
N ILE A 109 -24.17 -8.63 -8.26
CA ILE A 109 -25.14 -8.93 -7.20
C ILE A 109 -26.00 -7.71 -6.87
N LEU A 110 -25.41 -6.52 -6.81
CA LEU A 110 -26.13 -5.27 -6.55
C LEU A 110 -27.08 -4.93 -7.71
N HIS A 111 -26.65 -5.12 -8.96
CA HIS A 111 -27.52 -4.96 -10.12
C HIS A 111 -28.70 -5.94 -10.09
N GLU A 112 -28.46 -7.23 -9.76
CA GLU A 112 -29.55 -8.18 -9.58
C GLU A 112 -30.52 -7.74 -8.47
N PHE A 113 -30.01 -7.16 -7.38
CA PHE A 113 -30.82 -6.63 -6.31
C PHE A 113 -31.65 -5.42 -6.76
N GLU A 114 -31.09 -4.51 -7.53
CA GLU A 114 -31.82 -3.36 -8.09
C GLU A 114 -32.97 -3.81 -9.00
N GLU A 115 -32.77 -4.86 -9.81
CA GLU A 115 -33.81 -5.38 -10.70
C GLU A 115 -34.92 -6.16 -9.97
N LYS A 116 -34.55 -6.98 -8.98
CA LYS A 116 -35.47 -7.95 -8.35
C LYS A 116 -35.95 -7.55 -6.96
N GLY A 117 -35.31 -6.58 -6.33
CA GLY A 117 -35.58 -6.13 -4.96
C GLY A 117 -35.60 -7.28 -3.97
N GLU A 118 -36.72 -7.40 -3.24
CA GLU A 118 -36.95 -8.44 -2.21
C GLU A 118 -36.84 -9.87 -2.74
N LYS A 119 -37.09 -10.08 -4.05
CA LYS A 119 -37.02 -11.40 -4.67
C LYS A 119 -35.59 -11.79 -5.08
N SER A 120 -34.63 -10.88 -4.92
CA SER A 120 -33.22 -11.12 -5.24
C SER A 120 -32.63 -12.26 -4.40
N ARG A 121 -31.57 -12.88 -4.93
CA ARG A 121 -30.82 -13.92 -4.20
C ARG A 121 -30.17 -13.33 -2.94
N LEU A 122 -29.65 -12.10 -3.04
CA LEU A 122 -29.02 -11.41 -1.92
C LEU A 122 -29.97 -11.28 -0.73
N THR A 123 -31.18 -10.74 -0.95
CA THR A 123 -32.16 -10.54 0.12
C THR A 123 -32.58 -11.85 0.75
N LYS A 124 -32.81 -12.89 -0.06
CA LYS A 124 -33.20 -14.22 0.43
C LYS A 124 -32.14 -14.84 1.33
N GLU A 125 -30.86 -14.80 0.95
CA GLU A 125 -29.78 -15.36 1.75
C GLU A 125 -29.55 -14.56 3.04
N ILE A 126 -29.66 -13.22 3.01
CA ILE A 126 -29.58 -12.38 4.21
C ILE A 126 -30.71 -12.70 5.19
N ILE A 127 -31.96 -12.75 4.71
CA ILE A 127 -33.12 -13.08 5.53
C ILE A 127 -32.96 -14.48 6.13
N LYS A 128 -32.58 -15.47 5.33
CA LYS A 128 -32.33 -16.84 5.80
C LYS A 128 -31.22 -16.91 6.85
N GLY A 129 -30.16 -16.12 6.70
CA GLY A 129 -29.08 -16.02 7.67
C GLY A 129 -29.53 -15.41 9.01
N LEU A 130 -30.44 -14.43 8.97
CA LEU A 130 -31.01 -13.82 10.18
C LEU A 130 -31.90 -14.79 10.96
N HIS A 131 -32.63 -15.68 10.28
CA HIS A 131 -33.51 -16.66 10.93
C HIS A 131 -32.77 -17.87 11.54
N ARG A 132 -31.47 -18.03 11.25
CA ARG A 132 -30.64 -19.14 11.74
C ARG A 132 -29.87 -18.80 13.03
N LYS A 133 -29.96 -17.55 13.50
CA LYS A 133 -29.43 -17.10 14.79
C LYS A 133 -30.53 -17.08 15.83
#